data_AF-A0A929TYS3-F1
#
_entry.id   AF-A0A929TYS3-F1
#
_cell.length_a   1.000
_cell.length_b   1.000
_cell.length_c   1.000
_cell.angle_alpha   90.00
_cell.angle_beta   90.00
_cell.angle_gamma   90.00
#
_symmetry.space_group_name_H-M   'P 1'
#
loop_
_entity.id
_entity.type
_entity.pdbx_description
1 polymer ?
#
loop_
_entity_poly.entity_id
_entity_poly.type
_entity_poly.pdbx_seq_one_letter_code
_entity_poly.pdbx_strand_id
1 'polypeptide(L)'
;VELSVYNGIPHLLIPVVTEPKKAASALNWAVAEMGERYKKFAATGVRDLTAYNKRIDEARRRGNIEGLPEKLPKIVIIIDELADLMMVANAEVEDAIVRLAQLARACGIHLVIATQRPSVNVITGIIKANIPSRIAFAVSSGTDSRTILDSNGAEKLLGKGDMLFAPYGSPNPIRVQGAFVSDEEVSAVVDFLKNQGMQARYDEDTIKHIEESEKTAGASGEVSERDELFEAAGRYIIEKDRASIGNLQRNFKIGFNRAARIMDQLASAGVVGDEAGTKRREILMNMDEFLDVL
;
A
#
# COMPACT_ATOMS: atom_id res chain seq x y z
N VAL A 1 6.22 -9.82 -12.40
CA VAL A 1 6.10 -10.56 -13.68
C VAL A 1 6.31 -9.61 -14.85
N GLU A 2 5.84 -8.36 -14.81
CA GLU A 2 6.24 -7.29 -15.75
C GLU A 2 7.50 -6.55 -15.26
N LEU A 3 7.49 -6.05 -14.01
CA LEU A 3 8.61 -5.26 -13.48
C LEU A 3 9.85 -6.08 -13.08
N SER A 4 9.78 -7.41 -13.09
CA SER A 4 10.88 -8.29 -12.67
C SER A 4 12.12 -8.16 -13.54
N VAL A 5 11.98 -7.72 -14.80
CA VAL A 5 13.11 -7.46 -15.70
C VAL A 5 14.07 -6.41 -15.13
N TYR A 6 13.56 -5.46 -14.33
CA TYR A 6 14.37 -4.39 -13.74
C TYR A 6 15.19 -4.83 -12.53
N ASN A 7 15.04 -6.06 -12.03
CA ASN A 7 15.84 -6.52 -10.89
C ASN A 7 17.34 -6.41 -11.17
N GLY A 8 18.07 -5.80 -10.24
CA GLY A 8 19.52 -5.63 -10.30
C GLY A 8 19.98 -4.31 -10.93
N ILE A 9 19.09 -3.42 -11.37
CA ILE A 9 19.51 -2.06 -11.72
C ILE A 9 19.97 -1.30 -10.45
N PRO A 10 20.95 -0.38 -10.55
CA PRO A 10 21.52 0.32 -9.39
C PRO A 10 20.56 1.32 -8.73
N HIS A 11 19.41 1.58 -9.35
CA HIS A 11 18.41 2.53 -8.86
C HIS A 11 17.40 1.92 -7.89
N LEU A 12 17.30 0.58 -7.85
CA LEU A 12 16.35 -0.10 -6.98
C LEU A 12 16.79 -0.01 -5.53
N LEU A 13 15.98 0.64 -4.68
CA LEU A 13 16.20 0.62 -3.23
C LEU A 13 16.03 -0.78 -2.65
N ILE A 14 15.08 -1.55 -3.17
CA ILE A 14 14.79 -2.92 -2.77
C ILE A 14 14.55 -3.79 -4.02
N PRO A 15 14.71 -5.13 -3.93
CA PRO A 15 14.28 -6.02 -4.99
C PRO A 15 12.81 -5.81 -5.35
N VAL A 16 12.43 -6.13 -6.58
CA VAL A 16 11.03 -6.04 -7.02
C VAL A 16 10.17 -6.89 -6.10
N VAL A 17 9.21 -6.24 -5.44
CA VAL A 17 8.30 -6.88 -4.48
C VAL A 17 7.19 -7.59 -5.25
N THR A 18 6.99 -8.87 -4.96
CA THR A 18 5.99 -9.73 -5.61
C THR A 18 4.86 -10.14 -4.67
N GLU A 19 5.08 -10.03 -3.35
CA GLU A 19 4.12 -10.42 -2.32
C GLU A 19 3.28 -9.21 -1.85
N PRO A 20 1.94 -9.27 -1.89
CA PRO A 20 1.08 -8.13 -1.55
C PRO A 20 1.30 -7.57 -0.13
N LYS A 21 1.52 -8.42 0.88
CA LYS A 21 1.79 -7.98 2.26
C LYS A 21 3.10 -7.19 2.35
N LYS A 22 4.17 -7.71 1.75
CA LYS A 22 5.46 -7.02 1.66
C LYS A 22 5.36 -5.70 0.92
N ALA A 23 4.50 -5.61 -0.11
CA ALA A 23 4.26 -4.37 -0.84
C ALA A 23 3.52 -3.33 0.03
N ALA A 24 2.55 -3.74 0.85
CA ALA A 24 1.93 -2.87 1.85
C ALA A 24 2.96 -2.35 2.87
N SER A 25 3.84 -3.23 3.37
CA SER A 25 4.96 -2.82 4.24
C SER A 25 5.92 -1.85 3.56
N ALA A 26 6.21 -2.01 2.27
CA ALA A 26 7.04 -1.08 1.51
C ALA A 26 6.40 0.31 1.37
N LEU A 27 5.06 0.38 1.23
CA LEU A 27 4.33 1.65 1.25
C LEU A 27 4.37 2.31 2.62
N ASN A 28 4.21 1.54 3.69
CA ASN A 28 4.35 2.03 5.07
C ASN A 28 5.76 2.55 5.36
N TRP A 29 6.79 1.86 4.88
CA TRP A 29 8.17 2.36 4.94
C TRP A 29 8.30 3.71 4.22
N ALA A 30 7.71 3.86 3.04
CA ALA A 30 7.76 5.14 2.32
C ALA A 30 7.08 6.28 3.09
N VAL A 31 6.00 5.99 3.83
CA VAL A 31 5.37 6.96 4.74
C VAL A 31 6.31 7.33 5.89
N ALA A 32 7.04 6.36 6.46
CA ALA A 32 8.03 6.62 7.50
C ALA A 32 9.21 7.46 6.98
N GLU A 33 9.76 7.11 5.81
CA GLU A 33 10.84 7.86 5.15
C GLU A 33 10.39 9.29 4.81
N MET A 34 9.13 9.49 4.39
CA MET A 34 8.56 10.84 4.22
C MET A 34 8.64 11.65 5.53
N GLY A 35 8.30 11.04 6.67
CA GLY A 35 8.41 11.65 7.99
C GLY A 35 9.85 11.99 8.39
N GLU A 36 10.80 11.07 8.15
CA GLU A 36 12.22 11.29 8.41
C GLU A 36 12.80 12.42 7.55
N ARG A 37 12.40 12.52 6.28
CA ARG A 37 12.77 13.64 5.41
C ARG A 37 12.28 14.97 5.96
N TYR A 38 11.03 15.04 6.45
CA TYR A 38 10.52 16.26 7.08
C TYR A 38 11.31 16.65 8.33
N LYS A 39 11.71 15.69 9.17
CA LYS A 39 12.59 15.97 10.31
C LYS A 39 13.94 16.54 9.86
N LYS A 40 14.55 15.96 8.82
CA LYS A 40 15.80 16.46 8.21
C LYS A 40 15.62 17.87 7.63
N PHE A 41 14.48 18.17 7.01
CA PHE A 41 14.19 19.50 6.46
C PHE A 41 14.04 20.53 7.57
N ALA A 42 13.30 20.21 8.64
CA ALA A 42 13.16 21.08 9.80
C ALA A 42 14.51 21.35 10.48
N ALA A 43 15.32 20.31 10.71
CA ALA A 43 16.64 20.43 11.33
C ALA A 43 17.62 21.29 10.51
N THR A 44 17.47 21.31 9.18
CA THR A 44 18.32 22.10 8.28
C THR A 44 17.72 23.45 7.90
N GLY A 45 16.50 23.77 8.35
CA GLY A 45 15.80 25.03 8.08
C GLY A 45 15.33 25.19 6.63
N VAL A 46 15.03 24.08 5.94
CA VAL A 46 14.58 24.08 4.54
C VAL A 46 13.16 23.52 4.43
N ARG A 47 12.51 23.76 3.28
CA ARG A 47 11.09 23.39 3.06
C ARG A 47 10.87 22.16 2.19
N ASP A 48 11.87 21.78 1.38
CA ASP A 48 11.76 20.71 0.41
C ASP A 48 13.12 20.05 0.10
N LEU A 49 13.05 18.93 -0.61
CA LEU A 49 14.20 18.12 -1.03
C LEU A 49 15.23 18.91 -1.86
N THR A 50 14.76 19.82 -2.72
CA THR A 50 15.65 20.58 -3.60
C THR A 50 16.48 21.57 -2.79
N ALA A 51 15.81 22.31 -1.89
CA ALA A 51 16.45 23.23 -0.96
C ALA A 51 17.40 22.48 0.00
N TYR A 52 17.00 21.30 0.49
CA TYR A 52 17.85 20.43 1.31
C TYR A 52 19.15 20.07 0.57
N ASN A 53 19.05 19.47 -0.60
CA ASN A 53 20.22 19.03 -1.37
C ASN A 53 21.13 20.19 -1.77
N LYS A 54 20.56 21.35 -2.10
CA LYS A 54 21.32 22.58 -2.37
C LYS A 54 22.12 23.05 -1.15
N ARG A 55 21.52 23.00 0.04
CA ARG A 55 22.19 23.38 1.30
C ARG A 55 23.34 22.43 1.63
N ILE A 56 23.17 21.14 1.38
CA ILE A 56 24.26 20.15 1.51
C ILE A 56 25.40 20.44 0.53
N ASP A 57 25.11 20.76 -0.73
CA ASP A 57 26.14 21.15 -1.71
C ASP A 57 26.93 22.40 -1.32
N GLU A 58 26.23 23.41 -0.80
CA GLU A 58 26.87 24.64 -0.33
C GLU A 58 27.77 24.39 0.86
N ALA A 59 27.35 23.55 1.81
CA ALA A 59 28.15 23.19 2.97
C ALA A 59 29.38 22.34 2.59
N ARG A 60 29.24 21.38 1.67
CA ARG A 60 30.39 20.63 1.11
C ARG A 60 31.41 21.54 0.43
N ARG A 61 30.96 22.51 -0.37
CA ARG A 61 31.84 23.48 -1.04
C ARG A 61 32.61 24.38 -0.07
N ARG A 62 32.09 24.60 1.13
CA ARG A 62 32.73 25.43 2.17
C ARG A 62 33.78 24.69 2.99
N GLY A 63 34.06 23.41 2.71
CA GLY A 63 35.10 22.65 3.39
C GLY A 63 34.73 22.15 4.78
N ASN A 64 33.46 22.23 5.17
CA ASN A 64 32.96 21.42 6.28
C ASN A 64 32.82 20.00 5.74
N ILE A 65 33.58 19.03 6.29
CA ILE A 65 33.64 17.67 5.74
C ILE A 65 33.17 16.63 6.76
N GLU A 66 33.39 16.85 8.06
CA GLU A 66 32.96 15.89 9.09
C GLU A 66 31.50 16.08 9.50
N GLY A 67 30.76 14.96 9.51
CA GLY A 67 29.39 14.88 10.03
C GLY A 67 28.32 15.50 9.13
N LEU A 68 28.63 15.79 7.86
CA LEU A 68 27.65 16.43 6.99
C LEU A 68 26.55 15.44 6.54
N PRO A 69 25.27 15.85 6.58
CA PRO A 69 24.19 15.02 6.07
C PRO A 69 24.39 14.72 4.59
N GLU A 70 24.09 13.49 4.17
CA GLU A 70 24.12 13.12 2.76
C GLU A 70 22.97 13.73 1.98
N LYS A 71 23.15 13.86 0.67
CA LYS A 71 22.04 14.21 -0.23
C LYS A 71 21.00 13.10 -0.21
N LEU A 72 19.75 13.52 -0.34
CA LEU A 72 18.62 12.60 -0.43
C LEU A 72 18.20 12.44 -1.91
N PRO A 73 18.02 11.21 -2.41
CA PRO A 73 17.54 10.98 -3.77
C PRO A 73 16.03 11.23 -3.87
N LYS A 74 15.52 11.44 -5.09
CA LYS A 74 14.08 11.30 -5.33
C LYS A 74 13.72 9.82 -5.30
N ILE A 75 12.57 9.49 -4.73
CA ILE A 75 12.04 8.12 -4.70
C ILE A 75 10.83 8.07 -5.61
N VAL A 76 10.78 7.07 -6.50
CA VAL A 76 9.61 6.79 -7.33
C VAL A 76 9.13 5.38 -6.97
N ILE A 77 7.89 5.29 -6.51
CA ILE A 77 7.22 4.05 -6.14
C ILE A 77 6.30 3.69 -7.30
N ILE A 78 6.52 2.50 -7.88
CA ILE A 78 5.75 2.01 -9.02
C ILE A 78 4.95 0.78 -8.57
N ILE A 79 3.63 0.88 -8.68
CA ILE A 79 2.70 -0.24 -8.44
C ILE A 79 2.13 -0.63 -9.80
N ASP A 80 2.43 -1.85 -10.25
CA ASP A 80 2.00 -2.37 -11.54
C ASP A 80 0.50 -2.76 -11.56
N GLU A 81 0.04 -3.36 -10.48
CA GLU A 81 -1.36 -3.75 -10.31
C GLU A 81 -1.86 -3.43 -8.91
N LEU A 82 -2.54 -2.28 -8.76
CA LEU A 82 -3.12 -1.86 -7.49
C LEU A 82 -4.17 -2.85 -6.98
N ALA A 83 -4.94 -3.48 -7.87
CA ALA A 83 -6.05 -4.33 -7.45
C ALA A 83 -5.60 -5.51 -6.58
N ASP A 84 -4.44 -6.08 -6.88
CA ASP A 84 -3.89 -7.20 -6.12
C ASP A 84 -3.51 -6.80 -4.70
N LEU A 85 -3.03 -5.56 -4.51
CA LEU A 85 -2.77 -5.00 -3.18
C LEU A 85 -4.08 -4.74 -2.41
N MET A 86 -5.06 -4.15 -3.09
CA MET A 86 -6.36 -3.80 -2.51
C MET A 86 -7.19 -5.03 -2.11
N MET A 87 -6.94 -6.19 -2.70
CA MET A 87 -7.59 -7.46 -2.34
C MET A 87 -7.03 -8.08 -1.05
N VAL A 88 -5.77 -7.80 -0.71
CA VAL A 88 -5.09 -8.41 0.45
C VAL A 88 -5.02 -7.48 1.64
N ALA A 89 -4.74 -6.18 1.42
CA ALA A 89 -4.46 -5.21 2.47
C ALA A 89 -5.11 -3.84 2.20
N ASN A 90 -6.41 -3.84 1.86
CA ASN A 90 -7.14 -2.66 1.39
C ASN A 90 -6.92 -1.40 2.24
N ALA A 91 -7.18 -1.48 3.55
CA ALA A 91 -7.16 -0.33 4.44
C ALA A 91 -5.76 0.27 4.61
N GLU A 92 -4.74 -0.58 4.76
CA GLU A 92 -3.34 -0.17 4.92
C GLU A 92 -2.80 0.47 3.64
N VAL A 93 -3.07 -0.14 2.49
CA VAL A 93 -2.63 0.33 1.18
C VAL A 93 -3.29 1.67 0.85
N GLU A 94 -4.59 1.81 1.09
CA GLU A 94 -5.30 3.07 0.84
C GLU A 94 -4.79 4.21 1.75
N ASP A 95 -4.63 3.98 3.06
CA ASP A 95 -4.09 5.00 3.98
C ASP A 95 -2.69 5.45 3.57
N ALA A 96 -1.81 4.51 3.22
CA ALA A 96 -0.45 4.83 2.79
C ALA A 96 -0.44 5.65 1.48
N ILE A 97 -1.25 5.26 0.48
CA ILE A 97 -1.38 6.01 -0.78
C ILE A 97 -1.87 7.43 -0.51
N VAL A 98 -2.87 7.61 0.35
CA VAL A 98 -3.43 8.92 0.69
C VAL A 98 -2.38 9.82 1.33
N ARG A 99 -1.70 9.32 2.37
CA ARG A 99 -0.66 10.07 3.08
C ARG A 99 0.47 10.50 2.14
N LEU A 100 0.95 9.57 1.32
CA LEU A 100 2.01 9.85 0.35
C LEU A 100 1.56 10.86 -0.70
N ALA A 101 0.36 10.70 -1.27
CA ALA A 101 -0.16 11.60 -2.29
C ALA A 101 -0.37 13.03 -1.76
N GLN A 102 -0.76 13.19 -0.48
CA GLN A 102 -0.99 14.50 0.14
C GLN A 102 0.30 15.23 0.51
N LEU A 103 1.27 14.51 1.09
CA LEU A 103 2.39 15.16 1.80
C LEU A 103 3.75 14.94 1.12
N ALA A 104 3.91 13.91 0.28
CA ALA A 104 5.25 13.49 -0.12
C ALA A 104 5.89 14.35 -1.23
N ARG A 105 5.13 15.28 -1.84
CA ARG A 105 5.61 16.16 -2.92
C ARG A 105 6.88 16.94 -2.51
N ALA A 106 6.90 17.52 -1.32
CA ALA A 106 8.05 18.27 -0.82
C ALA A 106 9.24 17.36 -0.48
N CYS A 107 8.95 16.12 -0.06
CA CYS A 107 9.94 15.09 0.24
C CYS A 107 10.55 14.44 -1.01
N GLY A 108 10.00 14.71 -2.20
CA GLY A 108 10.46 14.13 -3.47
C GLY A 108 10.22 12.62 -3.55
N ILE A 109 9.12 12.15 -2.96
CA ILE A 109 8.61 10.79 -3.13
C ILE A 109 7.38 10.88 -4.04
N HIS A 110 7.35 10.07 -5.08
CA HIS A 110 6.33 10.11 -6.12
C HIS A 110 5.74 8.71 -6.34
N LEU A 111 4.43 8.67 -6.60
CA LEU A 111 3.69 7.43 -6.87
C LEU A 111 3.34 7.33 -8.35
N VAL A 112 3.56 6.17 -8.94
CA VAL A 112 3.02 5.73 -10.23
C VAL A 112 2.21 4.48 -9.97
N ILE A 113 0.91 4.55 -10.18
CA ILE A 113 -0.01 3.47 -9.86
C ILE A 113 -0.73 3.05 -11.12
N ALA A 114 -0.60 1.78 -11.48
CA ALA A 114 -1.29 1.15 -12.59
C ALA A 114 -2.26 0.08 -12.09
N THR A 115 -3.26 -0.20 -12.91
CA THR A 115 -4.21 -1.30 -12.70
C THR A 115 -4.89 -1.63 -14.02
N GLN A 116 -5.14 -2.91 -14.25
CA GLN A 116 -5.98 -3.39 -15.35
C GLN A 116 -7.45 -3.52 -14.96
N ARG A 117 -7.78 -3.30 -13.68
CA ARG A 117 -9.12 -3.46 -13.11
C ARG A 117 -9.70 -2.11 -12.66
N PRO A 118 -10.17 -1.26 -13.60
CA PRO A 118 -10.69 0.08 -13.31
C PRO A 118 -12.10 0.04 -12.69
N SER A 119 -12.19 -0.55 -11.50
CA SER A 119 -13.43 -0.64 -10.71
C SER A 119 -13.41 0.34 -9.54
N VAL A 120 -14.60 0.73 -9.07
CA VAL A 120 -14.76 1.68 -7.95
C VAL A 120 -14.18 1.13 -6.63
N ASN A 121 -14.08 -0.20 -6.52
CA ASN A 121 -13.49 -0.87 -5.36
C ASN A 121 -11.95 -0.83 -5.36
N VAL A 122 -11.34 -0.62 -6.52
CA VAL A 122 -9.88 -0.51 -6.68
C VAL A 122 -9.47 0.96 -6.75
N ILE A 123 -10.16 1.75 -7.59
CA ILE A 123 -9.94 3.18 -7.76
C ILE A 123 -11.02 3.92 -6.97
N THR A 124 -10.86 3.95 -5.65
CA THR A 124 -11.83 4.55 -4.73
C THR A 124 -11.90 6.07 -4.90
N GLY A 125 -12.97 6.68 -4.40
CA GLY A 125 -13.10 8.14 -4.38
C GLY A 125 -11.97 8.84 -3.62
N ILE A 126 -11.46 8.19 -2.56
CA ILE A 126 -10.36 8.70 -1.73
C ILE A 126 -9.05 8.71 -2.54
N ILE A 127 -8.74 7.62 -3.27
CA ILE A 127 -7.57 7.56 -4.15
C ILE A 127 -7.67 8.65 -5.23
N LYS A 128 -8.83 8.77 -5.89
CA LYS A 128 -9.06 9.79 -6.93
C LYS A 128 -8.87 11.20 -6.41
N ALA A 129 -9.34 11.51 -5.20
CA ALA A 129 -9.23 12.83 -4.62
C ALA A 129 -7.77 13.27 -4.41
N ASN A 130 -6.85 12.32 -4.20
CA ASN A 130 -5.45 12.61 -3.91
C ASN A 130 -4.50 12.41 -5.10
N ILE A 131 -4.94 11.70 -6.16
CA ILE A 131 -4.16 11.49 -7.39
C ILE A 131 -4.87 12.18 -8.56
N PRO A 132 -4.51 13.45 -8.85
CA PRO A 132 -5.27 14.23 -9.82
C PRO A 132 -4.79 14.07 -11.27
N SER A 133 -3.54 13.66 -11.50
CA SER A 133 -3.03 13.39 -12.86
C SER A 133 -3.28 11.93 -13.21
N ARG A 134 -3.95 11.68 -14.33
CA ARG A 134 -4.40 10.33 -14.68
C ARG A 134 -4.17 10.04 -16.16
N ILE A 135 -3.91 8.77 -16.46
CA ILE A 135 -3.79 8.25 -17.82
C ILE A 135 -4.77 7.09 -17.93
N ALA A 136 -5.56 7.07 -18.99
CA ALA A 136 -6.37 5.91 -19.35
C ALA A 136 -5.99 5.45 -20.76
N PHE A 137 -5.56 4.19 -20.87
CA PHE A 137 -5.51 3.48 -22.15
C PHE A 137 -6.92 3.02 -22.54
N ALA A 138 -7.02 2.32 -23.67
CA ALA A 138 -8.29 1.74 -24.11
C ALA A 138 -8.92 0.85 -23.03
N VAL A 139 -10.18 1.11 -22.71
CA VAL A 139 -10.99 0.34 -21.75
C VAL A 139 -12.24 -0.21 -22.41
N SER A 140 -12.87 -1.20 -21.78
CA SER A 140 -14.02 -1.92 -22.35
C SER A 140 -15.32 -1.13 -22.35
N SER A 141 -15.46 -0.15 -21.44
CA SER A 141 -16.75 0.53 -21.23
C SER A 141 -16.60 1.99 -20.80
N GLY A 142 -17.64 2.79 -21.07
CA GLY A 142 -17.71 4.17 -20.56
C GLY A 142 -17.80 4.25 -19.03
N THR A 143 -18.26 3.19 -18.37
CA THR A 143 -18.19 3.07 -16.90
C THR A 143 -16.74 2.99 -16.43
N ASP A 144 -15.90 2.18 -17.06
CA ASP A 144 -14.47 2.07 -16.73
C ASP A 144 -13.74 3.40 -17.02
N SER A 145 -14.06 4.05 -18.14
CA SER A 145 -13.53 5.38 -18.46
C SER A 145 -13.84 6.39 -17.36
N ARG A 146 -15.10 6.42 -16.89
CA ARG A 146 -15.52 7.30 -15.78
C ARG A 146 -14.87 6.94 -14.46
N THR A 147 -14.59 5.66 -14.20
CA THR A 147 -13.86 5.25 -13.00
C THR A 147 -12.45 5.85 -12.99
N ILE A 148 -11.76 5.93 -14.14
CA ILE A 148 -10.39 6.47 -14.22
C ILE A 148 -10.39 8.00 -14.38
N LEU A 149 -11.12 8.55 -15.34
CA LEU A 149 -11.01 9.94 -15.80
C LEU A 149 -12.16 10.85 -15.33
N ASP A 150 -13.12 10.33 -14.58
CA ASP A 150 -14.39 11.02 -14.25
C ASP A 150 -15.19 11.48 -15.49
N SER A 151 -14.84 10.97 -16.69
CA SER A 151 -15.44 11.29 -17.98
C SER A 151 -15.40 10.09 -18.93
N ASN A 152 -16.28 10.08 -19.94
CA ASN A 152 -16.23 9.09 -21.03
C ASN A 152 -15.16 9.50 -22.06
N GLY A 153 -14.65 8.53 -22.82
CA GLY A 153 -13.75 8.76 -23.94
C GLY A 153 -12.71 7.65 -24.09
N ALA A 154 -12.28 7.03 -23.00
CA ALA A 154 -11.26 5.98 -23.04
C ALA A 154 -11.79 4.69 -23.70
N GLU A 155 -13.10 4.46 -23.66
CA GLU A 155 -13.75 3.33 -24.34
C GLU A 155 -13.74 3.44 -25.88
N LYS A 156 -13.35 4.60 -26.42
CA LYS A 156 -13.26 4.87 -27.86
C LYS A 156 -11.83 4.83 -28.40
N LEU A 157 -10.85 4.55 -27.55
CA LEU A 157 -9.45 4.47 -27.93
C LEU A 157 -9.19 3.19 -28.74
N LEU A 158 -8.15 3.23 -29.57
CA LEU A 158 -7.83 2.18 -30.55
C LEU A 158 -6.99 1.03 -29.95
N GLY A 159 -6.54 1.16 -28.70
CA GLY A 159 -5.56 0.28 -28.08
C GLY A 159 -4.13 0.56 -28.57
N LYS A 160 -3.20 -0.38 -28.30
CA LYS A 160 -1.80 -0.32 -28.76
C LYS A 160 -1.11 1.04 -28.51
N GLY A 161 -1.22 1.53 -27.28
CA GLY A 161 -0.59 2.78 -26.85
C GLY A 161 -1.47 4.03 -26.99
N ASP A 162 -2.62 3.98 -27.67
CA ASP A 162 -3.56 5.10 -27.71
C ASP A 162 -4.15 5.34 -26.30
N MET A 163 -4.05 6.57 -25.80
CA MET A 163 -4.41 6.94 -24.44
C MET A 163 -5.02 8.34 -24.33
N LEU A 164 -5.76 8.57 -23.25
CA LEU A 164 -6.16 9.88 -22.78
C LEU A 164 -5.32 10.24 -21.54
N PHE A 165 -4.65 11.38 -21.61
CA PHE A 165 -3.90 11.96 -20.49
C PHE A 165 -4.67 13.15 -19.91
N ALA A 166 -5.07 13.05 -18.65
CA ALA A 166 -5.68 14.13 -17.87
C ALA A 166 -4.65 14.69 -16.87
N PRO A 167 -3.88 15.73 -17.25
CA PRO A 167 -2.96 16.37 -16.32
C PRO A 167 -3.69 17.17 -15.25
N TYR A 168 -3.06 17.30 -14.08
CA TYR A 168 -3.56 18.19 -13.02
C TYR A 168 -3.80 19.61 -13.54
N GLY A 169 -4.98 20.16 -13.23
CA GLY A 169 -5.36 21.51 -13.59
C GLY A 169 -5.91 21.67 -15.02
N SER A 170 -5.91 20.62 -15.84
CA SER A 170 -6.56 20.67 -17.15
C SER A 170 -8.05 20.32 -17.04
N PRO A 171 -8.95 21.07 -17.71
CA PRO A 171 -10.38 20.78 -17.69
C PRO A 171 -10.75 19.55 -18.53
N ASN A 172 -9.93 19.21 -19.53
CA ASN A 172 -10.20 18.10 -20.45
C ASN A 172 -8.96 17.20 -20.61
N PRO A 173 -9.15 15.87 -20.75
CA PRO A 173 -8.08 14.97 -21.15
C PRO A 173 -7.59 15.28 -22.58
N ILE A 174 -6.31 15.05 -22.81
CA ILE A 174 -5.64 15.19 -24.10
C ILE A 174 -5.38 13.79 -24.64
N ARG A 175 -5.73 13.54 -25.90
CA ARG A 175 -5.40 12.26 -26.55
C ARG A 175 -3.93 12.23 -26.94
N VAL A 176 -3.25 11.15 -26.59
CA VAL A 176 -1.81 10.95 -26.81
C VAL A 176 -1.57 9.55 -27.33
N GLN A 177 -0.61 9.38 -28.24
CA GLN A 177 -0.12 8.08 -28.65
C GLN A 177 1.13 7.72 -27.84
N GLY A 178 1.05 6.64 -27.08
CA GLY A 178 2.18 6.09 -26.33
C GLY A 178 3.30 5.65 -27.25
N ALA A 179 4.54 5.94 -26.84
CA ALA A 179 5.72 5.41 -27.49
C ALA A 179 5.77 3.90 -27.25
N PHE A 180 5.94 3.14 -28.33
CA PHE A 180 6.20 1.71 -28.24
C PHE A 180 7.67 1.50 -27.87
N VAL A 181 7.91 0.61 -26.92
CA VAL A 181 9.24 0.11 -26.55
C VAL A 181 9.12 -1.40 -26.48
N SER A 182 10.05 -2.12 -27.12
CA SER A 182 10.04 -3.59 -27.11
C SER A 182 10.74 -4.14 -25.86
N ASP A 183 10.45 -5.40 -25.52
CA ASP A 183 11.09 -6.09 -24.40
C ASP A 183 12.61 -6.21 -24.60
N GLU A 184 13.08 -6.32 -25.86
CA GLU A 184 14.49 -6.32 -26.20
C GLU A 184 15.14 -4.96 -25.92
N GLU A 185 14.46 -3.85 -26.24
CA GLU A 185 14.95 -2.51 -25.93
C GLU A 185 15.04 -2.28 -24.42
N VAL A 186 14.03 -2.72 -23.66
CA VAL A 186 14.04 -2.68 -22.19
C VAL A 186 15.22 -3.49 -21.65
N SER A 187 15.38 -4.72 -22.11
CA SER A 187 16.46 -5.62 -21.66
C SER A 187 17.84 -5.04 -21.96
N ALA A 188 18.04 -4.48 -23.15
CA ALA A 188 19.29 -3.84 -23.54
C ALA A 188 19.65 -2.65 -22.62
N VAL A 189 18.67 -1.83 -22.25
CA VAL A 189 18.89 -0.72 -21.31
C VAL A 189 19.18 -1.22 -19.90
N VAL A 190 18.44 -2.23 -19.42
CA VAL A 190 18.66 -2.84 -18.11
C VAL A 190 20.07 -3.43 -18.02
N ASP A 191 20.50 -4.18 -19.04
CA ASP A 191 21.84 -4.77 -19.09
C ASP A 191 22.93 -3.71 -19.17
N PHE A 192 22.72 -2.66 -19.96
CA PHE A 192 23.63 -1.51 -19.98
C PHE A 192 23.81 -0.90 -18.59
N LEU A 193 22.71 -0.69 -17.85
CA LEU A 193 22.74 -0.09 -16.50
C LEU A 193 23.42 -1.00 -15.47
N LYS A 194 23.17 -2.32 -15.52
CA LYS A 194 23.83 -3.30 -14.65
C LYS A 194 25.35 -3.34 -14.86
N ASN A 195 25.79 -3.14 -16.10
CA ASN A 195 27.20 -3.23 -16.48
C ASN A 195 27.99 -1.92 -16.27
N GLN A 196 27.38 -0.85 -15.76
CA GLN A 196 28.08 0.42 -15.45
C GLN A 196 28.99 0.35 -14.20
N GLY A 197 29.20 -0.82 -13.60
CA GLY A 197 30.02 -0.99 -12.39
C GLY A 197 29.38 -0.46 -11.10
N MET A 198 28.15 0.04 -11.16
CA MET A 198 27.32 0.29 -9.98
C MET A 198 26.62 -1.01 -9.62
N GLN A 199 27.14 -1.74 -8.63
CA GLN A 199 26.43 -2.89 -8.09
C GLN A 199 25.09 -2.44 -7.51
N ALA A 200 24.03 -3.23 -7.71
CA ALA A 200 22.77 -3.04 -7.02
C ALA A 200 23.01 -3.18 -5.52
N ARG A 201 23.16 -2.04 -4.84
CA ARG A 201 23.23 -1.99 -3.40
C ARG A 201 21.83 -1.74 -2.92
N TYR A 202 21.10 -2.83 -2.69
CA TYR A 202 19.83 -2.75 -1.99
C TYR A 202 20.07 -2.14 -0.62
N ASP A 203 19.16 -1.27 -0.21
CA ASP A 203 19.22 -0.59 1.07
C ASP A 203 18.80 -1.61 2.16
N GLU A 204 19.80 -2.23 2.79
CA GLU A 204 19.57 -3.27 3.81
C GLU A 204 18.74 -2.76 4.99
N ASP A 205 18.90 -1.49 5.36
CA ASP A 205 18.15 -0.88 6.46
C ASP A 205 16.67 -0.70 6.08
N THR A 206 16.42 -0.36 4.81
CA THR A 206 15.08 -0.33 4.23
C THR A 206 14.46 -1.72 4.19
N ILE A 207 15.20 -2.74 3.75
CA ILE A 207 14.72 -4.13 3.73
C ILE A 207 14.35 -4.57 5.15
N LYS A 208 15.24 -4.35 6.13
CA LYS A 208 14.98 -4.69 7.54
C LYS A 208 13.75 -3.95 8.08
N HIS A 209 13.61 -2.65 7.82
CA HIS A 209 12.43 -1.90 8.23
C HIS A 209 11.14 -2.45 7.59
N ILE A 210 11.18 -2.88 6.34
CA ILE A 210 10.02 -3.48 5.66
C ILE A 210 9.67 -4.82 6.29
N GLU A 211 10.66 -5.66 6.61
CA GLU A 211 10.46 -6.94 7.30
C GLU A 211 9.95 -6.75 8.74
N GLU A 212 10.43 -5.73 9.46
CA GLU A 212 9.93 -5.34 10.78
C GLU A 212 8.50 -4.78 10.68
N SER A 213 8.20 -3.98 9.65
CA SER A 213 6.85 -3.49 9.37
C SER A 213 5.91 -4.63 9.01
N GLU A 214 6.37 -5.65 8.30
CA GLU A 214 5.63 -6.88 8.01
C GLU A 214 5.37 -7.70 9.27
N LYS A 215 6.34 -7.82 10.19
CA LYS A 215 6.14 -8.45 11.50
C LYS A 215 5.17 -7.66 12.38
N THR A 216 5.19 -6.33 12.31
CA THR A 216 4.30 -5.46 13.08
C THR A 216 2.89 -5.45 12.50
N ALA A 217 2.74 -5.48 11.17
CA ALA A 217 1.47 -5.64 10.47
C ALA A 217 0.89 -7.06 10.65
N GLY A 218 1.75 -8.08 10.67
CA GLY A 218 1.39 -9.45 11.06
C GLY A 218 0.99 -9.53 12.54
N ALA A 219 1.65 -8.78 13.43
CA ALA A 219 1.30 -8.66 14.83
C ALA A 219 0.02 -7.83 15.05
N SER A 220 -0.37 -6.93 14.13
CA SER A 220 -1.71 -6.31 14.18
C SER A 220 -2.85 -7.26 13.78
N GLY A 221 -2.52 -8.45 13.26
CA GLY A 221 -3.46 -9.57 13.10
C GLY A 221 -3.52 -10.54 14.29
N GLU A 222 -2.53 -10.53 15.19
CA GLU A 222 -2.42 -11.49 16.31
C GLU A 222 -2.22 -10.88 17.70
N VAL A 223 -2.16 -9.55 17.82
CA VAL A 223 -2.22 -8.81 19.09
C VAL A 223 -3.18 -7.63 18.93
N SER A 224 -4.42 -7.92 18.54
CA SER A 224 -5.52 -7.01 18.87
C SER A 224 -5.71 -7.10 20.38
N GLU A 225 -5.69 -5.97 21.08
CA GLU A 225 -6.49 -5.86 22.31
C GLU A 225 -7.82 -6.56 22.04
N ARG A 226 -8.10 -7.62 22.81
CA ARG A 226 -9.35 -8.37 22.70
C ARG A 226 -10.48 -7.36 22.68
N ASP A 227 -11.49 -7.54 21.81
CA ASP A 227 -12.65 -6.64 21.81
C ASP A 227 -13.16 -6.54 23.26
N GLU A 228 -13.58 -5.36 23.71
CA GLU A 228 -14.06 -5.15 25.09
C GLU A 228 -15.14 -6.17 25.51
N LEU A 229 -15.87 -6.72 24.53
CA LEU A 229 -16.90 -7.72 24.72
C LEU A 229 -16.42 -9.17 24.61
N PHE A 230 -15.13 -9.43 24.36
CA PHE A 230 -14.58 -10.76 24.13
C PHE A 230 -14.86 -11.73 25.28
N GLU A 231 -14.52 -11.34 26.50
CA GLU A 231 -14.78 -12.17 27.69
C GLU A 231 -16.28 -12.43 27.86
N ALA A 232 -17.08 -11.36 27.81
CA ALA A 232 -18.52 -11.46 27.98
C ALA A 232 -19.18 -12.32 26.88
N ALA A 233 -18.71 -12.21 25.64
CA ALA A 233 -19.18 -12.99 24.50
C ALA A 233 -18.77 -14.46 24.63
N GLY A 234 -17.53 -14.75 25.01
CA GLY A 234 -17.03 -16.11 25.24
C GLY A 234 -17.81 -16.83 26.34
N ARG A 235 -17.98 -16.19 27.50
CA ARG A 235 -18.83 -16.71 28.59
C ARG A 235 -20.25 -17.00 28.10
N TYR A 236 -20.84 -16.07 27.38
CA TYR A 236 -22.20 -16.19 26.88
C TYR A 236 -22.37 -17.35 25.90
N ILE A 237 -21.45 -17.54 24.94
CA ILE A 237 -21.59 -18.61 23.95
C ILE A 237 -21.44 -19.99 24.58
N ILE A 238 -20.53 -20.14 25.57
CA ILE A 238 -20.32 -21.37 26.33
C ILE A 238 -21.55 -21.67 27.19
N GLU A 239 -22.05 -20.70 27.95
CA GLU A 239 -23.22 -20.89 28.81
C GLU A 239 -24.52 -21.20 28.04
N LYS A 240 -24.69 -20.60 26.86
CA LYS A 240 -25.93 -20.74 26.07
C LYS A 240 -25.83 -21.79 24.98
N ASP A 241 -24.67 -22.42 24.80
CA ASP A 241 -24.38 -23.39 23.75
C ASP A 241 -24.79 -22.89 22.35
N ARG A 242 -24.44 -21.63 22.04
CA ARG A 242 -24.89 -20.94 20.82
C ARG A 242 -23.86 -19.97 20.26
N ALA A 243 -22.84 -20.50 19.60
CA ALA A 243 -21.83 -19.74 18.88
C ALA A 243 -22.26 -19.38 17.44
N SER A 244 -23.05 -18.31 17.27
CA SER A 244 -23.28 -17.72 15.93
C SER A 244 -23.27 -16.20 15.94
N ILE A 245 -22.83 -15.61 14.82
CA ILE A 245 -22.71 -14.15 14.62
C ILE A 245 -24.05 -13.47 14.92
N GLY A 246 -25.15 -13.95 14.33
CA GLY A 246 -26.48 -13.38 14.55
C GLY A 246 -26.97 -13.48 16.00
N ASN A 247 -26.46 -14.44 16.80
CA ASN A 247 -26.76 -14.52 18.22
C ASN A 247 -26.02 -13.42 19.00
N LEU A 248 -24.72 -13.25 18.73
CA LEU A 248 -23.92 -12.17 19.33
C LEU A 248 -24.49 -10.79 18.99
N GLN A 249 -24.91 -10.57 17.74
CA GLN A 249 -25.53 -9.30 17.32
C GLN A 249 -26.78 -8.96 18.15
N ARG A 250 -27.68 -9.92 18.39
CA ARG A 250 -28.91 -9.69 19.16
C ARG A 250 -28.63 -9.49 20.64
N ASN A 251 -27.74 -10.29 21.23
CA ASN A 251 -27.49 -10.29 22.67
C ASN A 251 -26.64 -9.10 23.12
N PHE A 252 -25.64 -8.73 22.33
CA PHE A 252 -24.72 -7.63 22.64
C PHE A 252 -25.06 -6.33 21.90
N LYS A 253 -26.11 -6.32 21.08
CA LYS A 253 -26.57 -5.16 20.29
C LYS A 253 -25.45 -4.55 19.42
N ILE A 254 -24.65 -5.42 18.80
CA ILE A 254 -23.50 -5.04 17.96
C ILE A 254 -23.77 -5.31 16.47
N GLY A 255 -23.07 -4.56 15.60
CA GLY A 255 -23.13 -4.73 14.15
C GLY A 255 -22.45 -6.01 13.66
N PHE A 256 -22.78 -6.43 12.42
CA PHE A 256 -22.30 -7.69 11.82
C PHE A 256 -20.77 -7.81 11.84
N ASN A 257 -20.05 -6.78 11.38
CA ASN A 257 -18.59 -6.79 11.31
C ASN A 257 -17.91 -6.95 12.68
N ARG A 258 -18.49 -6.34 13.73
CA ARG A 258 -17.96 -6.47 15.10
C ARG A 258 -18.25 -7.86 15.68
N ALA A 259 -19.45 -8.39 15.43
CA ALA A 259 -19.81 -9.75 15.86
C ALA A 259 -18.99 -10.83 15.15
N ALA A 260 -18.71 -10.65 13.85
CA ALA A 260 -17.82 -11.52 13.08
C ALA A 260 -16.40 -11.50 13.68
N ARG A 261 -15.84 -10.30 13.90
CA ARG A 261 -14.52 -10.13 14.52
C ARG A 261 -14.41 -10.79 15.90
N ILE A 262 -15.40 -10.62 16.77
CA ILE A 262 -15.41 -11.28 18.09
C ILE A 262 -15.46 -12.81 17.93
N MET A 263 -16.25 -13.32 16.98
CA MET A 263 -16.33 -14.76 16.70
C MET A 263 -14.99 -15.31 16.18
N ASP A 264 -14.28 -14.54 15.35
CA ASP A 264 -12.97 -14.92 14.84
C ASP A 264 -11.91 -14.86 15.96
N GLN A 265 -11.95 -13.86 16.84
CA GLN A 265 -11.09 -13.83 18.03
C GLN A 265 -11.33 -15.06 18.94
N LEU A 266 -12.58 -15.46 19.13
CA LEU A 266 -12.93 -16.65 19.91
C LEU A 266 -12.44 -17.94 19.23
N ALA A 267 -12.43 -17.99 17.90
CA ALA A 267 -11.88 -19.13 17.15
C ALA A 267 -10.34 -19.18 17.26
N SER A 268 -9.67 -18.05 17.11
CA SER A 268 -8.22 -17.93 17.31
C SER A 268 -7.80 -18.31 18.74
N ALA A 269 -8.64 -18.01 19.73
CA ALA A 269 -8.42 -18.41 21.12
C ALA A 269 -8.79 -19.87 21.42
N GLY A 270 -9.24 -20.63 20.42
CA GLY A 270 -9.62 -22.04 20.55
C GLY A 270 -10.96 -22.29 21.25
N VAL A 271 -11.77 -21.25 21.49
CA VAL A 271 -13.07 -21.37 22.17
C VAL A 271 -14.12 -21.96 21.25
N VAL A 272 -14.03 -21.68 19.95
CA VAL A 272 -14.93 -22.20 18.91
C VAL A 272 -14.14 -22.71 17.72
N GLY A 273 -14.71 -23.65 16.96
CA GLY A 273 -14.12 -24.19 15.74
C GLY A 273 -14.15 -23.22 14.56
N ASP A 274 -13.58 -23.67 13.44
CA ASP A 274 -13.40 -22.88 12.22
C ASP A 274 -14.72 -22.43 11.57
N GLU A 275 -14.60 -21.53 10.59
CA GLU A 275 -15.71 -20.84 9.94
C GLU A 275 -16.73 -21.79 9.28
N ALA A 276 -17.94 -21.86 9.85
CA ALA A 276 -19.06 -22.68 9.35
C ALA A 276 -20.07 -21.88 8.50
N GLY A 277 -19.64 -20.82 7.81
CA GLY A 277 -20.52 -19.94 7.04
C GLY A 277 -21.64 -19.32 7.90
N THR A 278 -22.92 -19.48 7.50
CA THR A 278 -24.07 -18.97 8.29
C THR A 278 -24.52 -19.89 9.43
N LYS A 279 -23.90 -21.06 9.58
CA LYS A 279 -24.21 -22.02 10.65
C LYS A 279 -23.50 -21.67 11.95
N ARG A 280 -23.93 -22.32 13.04
CA ARG A 280 -23.28 -22.19 14.35
C ARG A 280 -21.90 -22.86 14.28
N ARG A 281 -20.88 -22.23 14.88
CA ARG A 281 -19.57 -22.83 15.11
C ARG A 281 -19.67 -23.83 16.27
N GLU A 282 -18.85 -24.88 16.22
CA GLU A 282 -18.71 -25.83 17.32
C GLU A 282 -17.98 -25.14 18.48
N ILE A 283 -18.40 -25.40 19.72
CA ILE A 283 -17.73 -24.87 20.92
C ILE A 283 -16.72 -25.93 21.36
N LEU A 284 -15.45 -25.53 21.47
CA LEU A 284 -14.32 -26.44 21.68
C LEU A 284 -13.79 -26.42 23.13
N MET A 285 -14.21 -25.44 23.93
CA MET A 285 -13.76 -25.26 25.32
C MET A 285 -14.95 -25.21 26.29
N ASN A 286 -14.72 -25.71 27.50
CA ASN A 286 -15.63 -25.50 28.63
C ASN A 286 -15.29 -24.18 29.37
N MET A 287 -16.13 -23.80 30.34
CA MET A 287 -15.97 -22.52 31.04
C MET A 287 -14.65 -22.42 31.81
N ASP A 288 -14.19 -23.52 32.42
CA ASP A 288 -12.95 -23.52 33.21
C ASP A 288 -11.73 -23.35 32.29
N GLU A 289 -11.71 -24.06 31.15
CA GLU A 289 -10.68 -23.88 30.10
C GLU A 289 -10.68 -22.47 29.52
N PHE A 290 -11.86 -21.86 29.36
CA PHE A 290 -11.96 -20.50 28.86
C PHE A 290 -11.42 -19.46 29.87
N LEU A 291 -11.64 -19.66 31.17
CA LEU A 291 -11.10 -18.79 32.21
C LEU A 291 -9.57 -18.84 32.27
N ASP A 292 -8.96 -19.99 31.99
CA ASP A 292 -7.50 -20.15 31.93
C ASP A 292 -6.88 -19.46 30.69
N VAL A 293 -7.67 -19.24 29.63
CA VAL A 293 -7.26 -18.54 28.40
C VAL A 293 -7.40 -17.03 28.53
N LEU A 294 -8.19 -16.52 29.49
CA LEU A 294 -8.40 -15.08 29.71
C LEU A 294 -7.16 -14.39 30.31
#